data_AF-A0A922ZI35-F1
#
_entry.id   AF-A0A922ZI35-F1
#
_cell.length_a   1.000
_cell.length_b   1.000
_cell.length_c   1.000
_cell.angle_alpha   90.00
_cell.angle_beta   90.00
_cell.angle_gamma   90.00
#
_symmetry.space_group_name_H-M   'P 1'
#
loop_
_entity.id
_entity.type
_entity.pdbx_description
1 polymer ?
#
loop_
_entity_poly.entity_id
_entity_poly.type
_entity_poly.pdbx_seq_one_letter_code
_entity_poly.pdbx_strand_id
1 'polypeptide(L)'
;MYSYIFVAFCLFILELKLKYLLDHRSRYIFGLLVLLIPFAVCADKGVSRYQQLNTHFHQTLATHETRLESKFHSLLSVAETDEERAWLVYRWVTYHFKHDAGLANRIGDPSQHSLEKLHKLAGGSCAVYADVTHRLMKMAGLEVKTIYGLVKGGPATSHRNGKPVNHVWNAVKVDGVWKVVDSTWGAGFVGRQGFQSLHSDLFFLLPPEKAMLSHYDGADELGYQRAFAVNQSLFAKLPDDALYAAAVGLDPKLIVDAARREPRFNLVSTFDLPPDALRVMSAPVSGVLERREHRFVLESAIFEELMIVQGKSWRPLKKSGKVHSLILVPSQGELLVMGRRPKQHEFEALLGYRVK
;
A
#
# COMPACT_ATOMS: atom_id res chain seq x y z
N MET A 1 -14.98 10.17 15.72
CA MET A 1 -14.89 11.61 16.00
C MET A 1 -13.69 12.12 15.22
N TYR A 2 -13.97 12.64 14.03
CA TYR A 2 -12.99 12.82 12.95
C TYR A 2 -12.36 14.22 12.98
N SER A 3 -11.04 14.27 12.68
CA SER A 3 -10.20 15.42 12.31
C SER A 3 -10.67 16.84 12.65
N TYR A 4 -10.03 17.43 13.67
CA TYR A 4 -10.00 18.87 13.89
C TYR A 4 -8.62 19.31 14.42
N ILE A 5 -7.57 19.24 13.59
CA ILE A 5 -6.32 20.03 13.79
C ILE A 5 -5.75 20.43 12.41
N PHE A 6 -6.57 20.98 11.52
CA PHE A 6 -6.09 21.53 10.24
C PHE A 6 -6.92 22.73 9.79
N VAL A 7 -7.19 23.67 10.71
CA VAL A 7 -7.75 24.99 10.38
C VAL A 7 -7.14 26.02 11.35
N ALA A 8 -5.91 26.44 11.08
CA ALA A 8 -5.32 27.65 11.67
C ALA A 8 -4.05 28.15 10.95
N PHE A 9 -3.40 27.36 10.08
CA PHE A 9 -2.10 27.74 9.50
C PHE A 9 -2.14 28.12 8.00
N CYS A 10 -3.27 27.94 7.31
CA CYS A 10 -3.42 28.27 5.88
C CYS A 10 -3.84 29.72 5.59
N LEU A 11 -3.95 30.60 6.58
CA LEU A 11 -4.43 31.98 6.41
C LEU A 11 -3.33 33.07 6.42
N PHE A 12 -2.04 32.68 6.41
CA PHE A 12 -0.93 33.65 6.43
C PHE A 12 -0.08 33.69 5.15
N ILE A 13 -0.34 32.83 4.15
CA ILE A 13 0.45 32.77 2.90
C ILE A 13 -0.37 33.13 1.65
N LEU A 14 -1.58 33.69 1.81
CA LEU A 14 -2.42 34.10 0.68
C LEU A 14 -2.32 35.59 0.29
N GLU A 15 -1.53 36.41 0.99
CA GLU A 15 -1.40 37.85 0.69
C GLU A 15 -0.14 38.29 -0.08
N LEU A 16 0.69 37.36 -0.59
CA LEU A 16 1.97 37.74 -1.24
C LEU A 16 2.19 37.26 -2.68
N LYS A 17 1.14 36.91 -3.43
CA LYS A 17 1.27 36.57 -4.86
C LYS A 17 0.23 37.23 -5.75
N LEU A 18 0.20 38.56 -5.73
CA LEU A 18 -0.40 39.36 -6.81
C LEU A 18 0.58 40.45 -7.25
N LYS A 19 1.57 40.05 -8.05
CA LYS A 19 2.41 40.88 -8.98
C LYS A 19 3.67 40.08 -9.33
N TYR A 20 3.59 39.24 -10.35
CA TYR A 20 4.68 39.03 -11.33
C TYR A 20 4.19 38.04 -12.40
N LEU A 21 3.21 38.50 -13.19
CA LEU A 21 3.05 38.06 -14.57
C LEU A 21 3.68 39.15 -15.41
N LEU A 22 4.67 38.82 -16.24
CA LEU A 22 4.81 39.23 -17.65
C LEU A 22 6.21 38.88 -18.21
N ASP A 23 6.19 38.53 -19.50
CA ASP A 23 7.28 38.41 -20.48
C ASP A 23 8.25 37.20 -20.42
N HIS A 24 8.65 36.55 -21.52
CA HIS A 24 8.71 36.98 -22.92
C HIS A 24 8.67 35.73 -23.85
N ARG A 25 8.08 35.89 -25.04
CA ARG A 25 8.08 34.91 -26.16
C ARG A 25 9.40 34.95 -26.95
N SER A 26 9.86 33.81 -27.48
CA SER A 26 10.42 33.74 -28.83
C SER A 26 10.46 32.29 -29.38
N ARG A 27 10.09 32.15 -30.66
CA ARG A 27 10.15 30.96 -31.52
C ARG A 27 11.38 31.12 -32.43
N TYR A 28 12.03 30.03 -32.87
CA TYR A 28 12.38 29.72 -34.27
C TYR A 28 13.15 28.39 -34.36
N ILE A 29 13.07 27.79 -35.54
CA ILE A 29 13.31 26.39 -35.93
C ILE A 29 14.65 26.28 -36.68
N PHE A 30 15.21 25.06 -36.75
CA PHE A 30 15.89 24.39 -37.88
C PHE A 30 17.33 23.90 -37.62
N GLY A 31 17.60 22.65 -38.03
CA GLY A 31 18.95 22.17 -38.35
C GLY A 31 19.30 20.76 -37.89
N LEU A 32 18.93 19.76 -38.69
CA LEU A 32 19.33 18.36 -38.59
C LEU A 32 20.86 18.20 -38.80
N LEU A 33 21.55 17.45 -37.93
CA LEU A 33 22.84 16.83 -38.28
C LEU A 33 23.04 15.53 -37.49
N VAL A 34 22.88 14.43 -38.21
CA VAL A 34 23.25 13.06 -37.81
C VAL A 34 24.77 12.96 -37.91
N LEU A 35 25.43 12.57 -36.82
CA LEU A 35 26.74 11.93 -36.87
C LEU A 35 26.86 10.91 -35.74
N LEU A 36 27.08 9.67 -36.18
CA LEU A 36 27.24 8.44 -35.43
C LEU A 36 28.43 8.53 -34.47
N ILE A 37 28.20 8.23 -33.19
CA ILE A 37 29.25 7.83 -32.24
C ILE A 37 28.88 6.41 -31.74
N PRO A 38 29.82 5.44 -31.77
CA PRO A 38 29.53 4.06 -31.43
C PRO A 38 29.52 3.84 -29.91
N PHE A 39 28.57 3.00 -29.47
CA PHE A 39 28.59 2.18 -28.26
C PHE A 39 29.15 2.82 -26.98
N ALA A 40 28.27 3.52 -26.26
CA ALA A 40 28.20 3.34 -24.82
C ALA A 40 26.96 2.49 -24.55
N VAL A 41 27.16 1.35 -23.91
CA VAL A 41 26.12 0.44 -23.41
C VAL A 41 25.05 1.28 -22.70
N CYS A 42 23.93 1.54 -23.38
CA CYS A 42 22.70 1.83 -22.68
C CYS A 42 22.41 0.57 -21.89
N ALA A 43 22.58 0.62 -20.57
CA ALA A 43 21.93 -0.32 -19.69
C ALA A 43 20.44 -0.21 -20.02
N ASP A 44 19.95 -1.16 -20.82
CA ASP A 44 18.52 -1.38 -20.99
C ASP A 44 18.01 -1.62 -19.58
N LYS A 45 17.39 -0.61 -18.98
CA LYS A 45 16.56 -0.84 -17.79
C LYS A 45 15.33 -1.52 -18.35
N GLY A 46 15.50 -2.81 -18.69
CA GLY A 46 14.50 -3.62 -19.33
C GLY A 46 13.18 -3.45 -18.59
N VAL A 47 12.10 -3.31 -19.34
CA VAL A 47 10.74 -3.23 -18.82
C VAL A 47 10.55 -4.37 -17.83
N SER A 48 10.18 -4.06 -16.58
CA SER A 48 10.04 -5.08 -15.54
C SER A 48 9.02 -6.12 -16.00
N ARG A 49 9.17 -7.37 -15.53
CA ARG A 49 8.24 -8.44 -15.90
C ARG A 49 6.78 -8.06 -15.63
N TYR A 50 6.51 -7.43 -14.49
CA TYR A 50 5.18 -6.89 -14.15
C TYR A 50 4.68 -5.79 -15.11
N GLN A 51 5.56 -4.94 -15.63
CA GLN A 51 5.17 -3.96 -16.66
C GLN A 51 4.80 -4.64 -17.98
N GLN A 52 5.50 -5.71 -18.37
CA GLN A 52 5.14 -6.50 -19.56
C GLN A 52 3.77 -7.18 -19.37
N LEU A 53 3.55 -7.80 -18.21
CA LEU A 53 2.26 -8.41 -17.85
C LEU A 53 1.13 -7.37 -17.84
N ASN A 54 1.37 -6.17 -17.32
CA ASN A 54 0.36 -5.10 -17.34
C ASN A 54 0.07 -4.60 -18.75
N THR A 55 1.07 -4.54 -19.64
CA THR A 55 0.85 -4.23 -21.07
C THR A 55 -0.05 -5.29 -21.72
N HIS A 56 0.27 -6.57 -21.53
CA HIS A 56 -0.56 -7.67 -22.05
C HIS A 56 -1.98 -7.65 -21.45
N PHE A 57 -2.12 -7.31 -20.18
CA PHE A 57 -3.41 -7.13 -19.52
C PHE A 57 -4.28 -6.12 -20.28
N HIS A 58 -3.75 -4.93 -20.57
CA HIS A 58 -4.49 -3.91 -21.31
C HIS A 58 -4.76 -4.29 -22.78
N GLN A 59 -3.82 -4.97 -23.43
CA GLN A 59 -4.05 -5.51 -24.79
C GLN A 59 -5.18 -6.53 -24.80
N THR A 60 -5.21 -7.43 -23.81
CA THR A 60 -6.27 -8.42 -23.64
C THR A 60 -7.62 -7.74 -23.41
N LEU A 61 -7.67 -6.68 -22.57
CA LEU A 61 -8.90 -5.92 -22.36
C LEU A 61 -9.45 -5.30 -23.64
N ALA A 62 -8.59 -4.83 -24.54
CA ALA A 62 -8.96 -4.21 -25.81
C ALA A 62 -9.48 -5.19 -26.88
N THR A 63 -9.38 -6.51 -26.64
CA THR A 63 -9.92 -7.52 -27.56
C THR A 63 -11.45 -7.58 -27.56
N HIS A 64 -12.03 -8.00 -28.69
CA HIS A 64 -13.48 -8.17 -28.87
C HIS A 64 -14.03 -9.49 -28.29
N GLU A 65 -13.21 -10.27 -27.59
CA GLU A 65 -13.67 -11.50 -26.92
C GLU A 65 -14.65 -11.14 -25.80
N THR A 66 -15.82 -11.78 -25.82
CA THR A 66 -16.94 -11.52 -24.91
C THR A 66 -17.10 -12.61 -23.84
N ARG A 67 -16.57 -13.81 -24.09
CA ARG A 67 -16.58 -14.91 -23.14
C ARG A 67 -15.49 -14.71 -22.11
N LEU A 68 -15.88 -14.68 -20.84
CA LEU A 68 -14.96 -14.49 -19.71
C LEU A 68 -13.83 -15.53 -19.73
N GLU A 69 -14.17 -16.81 -19.87
CA GLU A 69 -13.20 -17.91 -19.89
C GLU A 69 -12.16 -17.74 -21.00
N SER A 70 -12.60 -17.52 -22.24
CA SER A 70 -11.69 -17.32 -23.38
C SER A 70 -10.77 -16.11 -23.18
N LYS A 71 -11.34 -14.99 -22.69
CA LYS A 71 -10.57 -13.77 -22.43
C LYS A 71 -9.55 -13.97 -21.31
N PHE A 72 -9.94 -14.69 -20.27
CA PHE A 72 -9.06 -15.02 -19.15
C PHE A 72 -7.97 -16.02 -19.52
N HIS A 73 -8.26 -17.03 -20.35
CA HIS A 73 -7.23 -17.91 -20.91
C HIS A 73 -6.22 -17.15 -21.77
N SER A 74 -6.69 -16.22 -22.61
CA SER A 74 -5.80 -15.33 -23.39
C SER A 74 -4.94 -14.46 -22.48
N LEU A 75 -5.51 -13.92 -21.40
CA LEU A 75 -4.77 -13.14 -20.41
C LEU A 75 -3.61 -13.94 -19.80
N LEU A 76 -3.88 -15.18 -19.40
CA LEU A 76 -2.91 -16.05 -18.73
C LEU A 76 -1.85 -16.65 -19.67
N SER A 77 -2.03 -16.56 -20.99
CA SER A 77 -1.14 -17.19 -21.98
C SER A 77 0.32 -16.74 -21.91
N VAL A 78 0.58 -15.56 -21.37
CA VAL A 78 1.93 -15.00 -21.20
C VAL A 78 2.57 -15.34 -19.85
N ALA A 79 1.81 -15.89 -18.90
CA ALA A 79 2.28 -16.16 -17.54
C ALA A 79 3.04 -17.48 -17.44
N GLU A 80 4.29 -17.39 -17.01
CA GLU A 80 5.23 -18.51 -16.92
C GLU A 80 5.19 -19.14 -15.52
N THR A 81 5.00 -18.33 -14.47
CA THR A 81 5.04 -18.77 -13.08
C THR A 81 3.68 -18.65 -12.38
N ASP A 82 3.54 -19.33 -11.24
CA ASP A 82 2.34 -19.24 -10.41
C ASP A 82 2.14 -17.84 -9.83
N GLU A 83 3.23 -17.13 -9.52
CA GLU A 83 3.20 -15.72 -9.12
C GLU A 83 2.59 -14.84 -10.21
N GLU A 84 3.02 -15.00 -11.46
CA GLU A 84 2.51 -14.20 -12.58
C GLU A 84 1.04 -14.49 -12.87
N ARG A 85 0.63 -15.76 -12.81
CA ARG A 85 -0.78 -16.16 -12.90
C ARG A 85 -1.59 -15.50 -11.78
N ALA A 86 -1.13 -15.61 -10.53
CA ALA A 86 -1.79 -15.00 -9.39
C ALA A 86 -1.88 -13.47 -9.53
N TRP A 87 -0.84 -12.82 -10.04
CA TRP A 87 -0.82 -11.37 -10.25
C TRP A 87 -1.82 -10.93 -11.32
N LEU A 88 -1.92 -11.64 -12.44
CA LEU A 88 -2.90 -11.35 -13.48
C LEU A 88 -4.34 -11.56 -12.99
N VAL A 89 -4.59 -12.59 -12.17
CA VAL A 89 -5.90 -12.78 -11.51
C VAL A 89 -6.19 -11.61 -10.57
N TYR A 90 -5.23 -11.27 -9.71
CA TYR A 90 -5.37 -10.17 -8.76
C TYR A 90 -5.69 -8.86 -9.49
N ARG A 91 -4.90 -8.54 -10.52
CA ARG A 91 -5.08 -7.36 -11.37
C ARG A 91 -6.42 -7.35 -12.09
N TRP A 92 -6.89 -8.51 -12.56
CA TRP A 92 -8.22 -8.63 -13.17
C TRP A 92 -9.33 -8.25 -12.20
N VAL A 93 -9.29 -8.79 -10.98
CA VAL A 93 -10.33 -8.53 -9.99
C VAL A 93 -10.27 -7.09 -9.49
N THR A 94 -9.10 -6.57 -9.13
CA THR A 94 -8.95 -5.20 -8.63
C THR A 94 -9.27 -4.13 -9.68
N TYR A 95 -9.12 -4.46 -10.96
CA TYR A 95 -9.47 -3.56 -12.06
C TYR A 95 -10.98 -3.52 -12.35
N HIS A 96 -11.65 -4.68 -12.36
CA HIS A 96 -13.05 -4.76 -12.76
C HIS A 96 -14.04 -4.51 -11.62
N PHE A 97 -13.72 -4.95 -10.40
CA PHE A 97 -14.68 -4.96 -9.30
C PHE A 97 -14.64 -3.68 -8.47
N LYS A 98 -15.82 -3.19 -8.09
CA LYS A 98 -15.99 -2.04 -7.19
C LYS A 98 -16.77 -2.41 -5.94
N HIS A 99 -16.33 -1.92 -4.78
CA HIS A 99 -17.06 -2.17 -3.55
C HIS A 99 -18.41 -1.44 -3.57
N ASP A 100 -19.50 -2.18 -3.39
CA ASP A 100 -20.87 -1.65 -3.38
C ASP A 100 -21.71 -2.41 -2.38
N ALA A 101 -22.09 -1.74 -1.29
CA ALA A 101 -22.88 -2.32 -0.20
C ALA A 101 -24.33 -2.67 -0.64
N GLY A 102 -24.93 -1.85 -1.51
CA GLY A 102 -26.28 -2.11 -2.02
C GLY A 102 -26.30 -3.32 -2.95
N LEU A 103 -25.30 -3.43 -3.82
CA LEU A 103 -25.11 -4.62 -4.66
C LEU A 103 -24.76 -5.85 -3.83
N ALA A 104 -23.90 -5.73 -2.82
CA ALA A 104 -23.58 -6.82 -1.90
C ALA A 104 -24.84 -7.42 -1.26
N ASN A 105 -25.75 -6.55 -0.78
CA ASN A 105 -27.03 -7.00 -0.20
C ASN A 105 -27.90 -7.75 -1.21
N ARG A 106 -27.89 -7.35 -2.49
CA ARG A 106 -28.65 -8.04 -3.55
C ARG A 106 -28.02 -9.37 -3.97
N ILE A 107 -26.68 -9.46 -3.95
CA ILE A 107 -25.96 -10.69 -4.29
C ILE A 107 -26.14 -11.72 -3.16
N GLY A 108 -26.01 -11.30 -1.90
CA GLY A 108 -26.01 -12.22 -0.77
C GLY A 108 -24.80 -13.15 -0.82
N ASP A 109 -25.03 -14.47 -0.84
CA ASP A 109 -23.96 -15.46 -0.95
C ASP A 109 -23.47 -15.60 -2.42
N PRO A 110 -22.22 -15.21 -2.74
CA PRO A 110 -21.68 -15.31 -4.10
C PRO A 110 -21.58 -16.77 -4.59
N SER A 111 -21.57 -17.77 -3.70
CA SER A 111 -21.57 -19.19 -4.08
C SER A 111 -22.79 -19.59 -4.91
N GLN A 112 -23.89 -18.85 -4.77
CA GLN A 112 -25.18 -19.10 -5.44
C GLN A 112 -25.27 -18.50 -6.86
N HIS A 113 -24.21 -17.83 -7.33
CA HIS A 113 -24.19 -17.15 -8.64
C HIS A 113 -23.05 -17.70 -9.50
N SER A 114 -23.24 -17.73 -10.82
CA SER A 114 -22.17 -18.08 -11.75
C SER A 114 -21.07 -17.02 -11.77
N LEU A 115 -19.86 -17.42 -12.15
CA LEU A 115 -18.72 -16.50 -12.25
C LEU A 115 -18.99 -15.38 -13.28
N GLU A 116 -19.63 -15.71 -14.40
CA GLU A 116 -20.03 -14.75 -15.45
C GLU A 116 -21.01 -13.72 -14.91
N LYS A 117 -21.96 -14.13 -14.07
CA LYS A 117 -22.93 -13.22 -13.45
C LYS A 117 -22.22 -12.26 -12.50
N LEU A 118 -21.37 -12.75 -11.61
CA LEU A 118 -20.61 -11.91 -10.69
C LEU A 118 -19.67 -10.95 -11.43
N HIS A 119 -19.00 -11.44 -12.47
CA HIS A 119 -18.16 -10.62 -13.34
C HIS A 119 -18.93 -9.51 -14.05
N LYS A 120 -20.13 -9.82 -14.57
CA LYS A 120 -21.00 -8.82 -15.21
C LYS A 120 -21.51 -7.77 -14.22
N LEU A 121 -21.77 -8.15 -12.97
CA LEU A 121 -22.14 -7.22 -11.90
C LEU A 121 -20.97 -6.32 -11.47
N ALA A 122 -19.73 -6.82 -11.59
CA ALA A 122 -18.49 -6.06 -11.40
C ALA A 122 -18.42 -5.31 -10.06
N GLY A 123 -18.93 -5.91 -8.98
CA GLY A 123 -18.90 -5.31 -7.67
C GLY A 123 -19.60 -6.11 -6.57
N GLY A 124 -19.47 -5.65 -5.34
CA GLY A 124 -20.05 -6.30 -4.16
C GLY A 124 -19.23 -6.09 -2.89
N SER A 125 -19.40 -6.98 -1.92
CA SER A 125 -18.63 -7.00 -0.66
C SER A 125 -17.35 -7.83 -0.81
N CYS A 126 -16.51 -7.84 0.23
CA CYS A 126 -15.32 -8.70 0.32
C CYS A 126 -15.61 -10.18 -0.01
N ALA A 127 -16.81 -10.69 0.29
CA ALA A 127 -17.20 -12.05 -0.08
C ALA A 127 -17.23 -12.26 -1.60
N VAL A 128 -17.73 -11.29 -2.37
CA VAL A 128 -17.74 -11.36 -3.84
C VAL A 128 -16.32 -11.32 -4.39
N TYR A 129 -15.49 -10.41 -3.89
CA TYR A 129 -14.08 -10.33 -4.28
C TYR A 129 -13.36 -11.66 -4.00
N ALA A 130 -13.48 -12.19 -2.78
CA ALA A 130 -12.79 -13.41 -2.38
C ALA A 130 -13.28 -14.66 -3.13
N ASP A 131 -14.58 -14.75 -3.45
CA ASP A 131 -15.14 -15.85 -4.24
C ASP A 131 -14.68 -15.79 -5.71
N VAL A 132 -14.75 -14.61 -6.35
CA VAL A 132 -14.31 -14.44 -7.73
C VAL A 132 -12.81 -14.68 -7.86
N THR A 133 -11.99 -14.10 -6.97
CA THR A 133 -10.54 -14.35 -6.93
C THR A 133 -10.25 -15.82 -6.73
N HIS A 134 -10.94 -16.51 -5.82
CA HIS A 134 -10.77 -17.96 -5.62
C HIS A 134 -11.03 -18.73 -6.92
N ARG A 135 -12.18 -18.51 -7.57
CA ARG A 135 -12.57 -19.25 -8.78
C ARG A 135 -11.59 -18.98 -9.93
N LEU A 136 -11.19 -17.73 -10.13
CA LEU A 136 -10.21 -17.38 -11.16
C LEU A 136 -8.82 -17.96 -10.87
N MET A 137 -8.36 -17.97 -9.62
CA MET A 137 -7.10 -18.62 -9.24
C MET A 137 -7.16 -20.14 -9.46
N LYS A 138 -8.29 -20.79 -9.14
CA LYS A 138 -8.51 -22.21 -9.46
C LYS A 138 -8.46 -22.47 -10.97
N MET A 139 -9.10 -21.63 -11.79
CA MET A 139 -9.03 -21.72 -13.25
C MET A 139 -7.61 -21.51 -13.78
N ALA A 140 -6.80 -20.69 -13.11
CA ALA A 140 -5.39 -20.49 -13.42
C ALA A 140 -4.48 -21.66 -12.96
N GLY A 141 -5.04 -22.74 -12.40
CA GLY A 141 -4.29 -23.90 -11.94
C GLY A 141 -3.63 -23.73 -10.57
N LEU A 142 -3.99 -22.69 -9.81
CA LEU A 142 -3.34 -22.37 -8.53
C LEU A 142 -4.00 -23.09 -7.34
N GLU A 143 -3.18 -23.44 -6.34
CA GLU A 143 -3.66 -23.81 -5.01
C GLU A 143 -4.10 -22.54 -4.26
N VAL A 144 -5.40 -22.44 -3.96
CA VAL A 144 -6.00 -21.26 -3.31
C VAL A 144 -6.93 -21.65 -2.18
N LYS A 145 -6.93 -20.85 -1.11
CA LYS A 145 -7.83 -20.92 0.05
C LYS A 145 -8.64 -19.64 0.15
N THR A 146 -9.82 -19.75 0.76
CA THR A 146 -10.63 -18.61 1.20
C THR A 146 -10.59 -18.56 2.72
N ILE A 147 -10.11 -17.45 3.28
CA ILE A 147 -9.87 -17.30 4.71
C ILE A 147 -10.87 -16.27 5.26
N TYR A 148 -11.57 -16.67 6.32
CA TYR A 148 -12.48 -15.80 7.06
C TYR A 148 -11.83 -15.40 8.39
N GLY A 149 -11.75 -14.10 8.65
CA GLY A 149 -11.12 -13.63 9.87
C GLY A 149 -11.28 -12.14 10.10
N LEU A 150 -10.29 -11.56 10.76
CA LEU A 150 -10.26 -10.18 11.18
C LEU A 150 -9.21 -9.41 10.39
N VAL A 151 -9.56 -8.22 9.94
CA VAL A 151 -8.61 -7.23 9.47
C VAL A 151 -8.63 -5.96 10.30
N LYS A 152 -7.46 -5.32 10.38
CA LYS A 152 -7.29 -3.96 10.90
C LYS A 152 -7.95 -2.96 9.99
N GLY A 153 -8.54 -1.89 10.54
CA GLY A 153 -9.26 -0.86 9.75
C GLY A 153 -10.50 -1.35 8.99
N GLY A 154 -10.96 -2.58 9.22
CA GLY A 154 -12.13 -3.17 8.58
C GLY A 154 -13.48 -2.72 9.19
N PRO A 155 -14.60 -3.24 8.69
CA PRO A 155 -15.92 -2.95 9.24
C PRO A 155 -16.10 -3.54 10.65
N ALA A 156 -17.26 -3.27 11.24
CA ALA A 156 -17.64 -3.84 12.53
C ALA A 156 -17.54 -5.38 12.53
N THR A 157 -17.03 -5.94 13.62
CA THR A 157 -16.85 -7.40 13.76
C THR A 157 -18.20 -8.09 13.98
N SER A 158 -18.45 -9.12 13.16
CA SER A 158 -19.58 -10.04 13.26
C SER A 158 -19.09 -11.42 13.72
N HIS A 159 -19.97 -12.42 13.73
CA HIS A 159 -19.60 -13.80 14.04
C HIS A 159 -20.04 -14.74 12.92
N ARG A 160 -19.16 -15.67 12.55
CA ARG A 160 -19.44 -16.79 11.65
C ARG A 160 -18.99 -18.07 12.32
N ASN A 161 -19.90 -19.04 12.45
CA ASN A 161 -19.65 -20.32 13.11
C ASN A 161 -19.00 -20.17 14.50
N GLY A 162 -19.49 -19.19 15.29
CA GLY A 162 -18.96 -18.88 16.62
C GLY A 162 -17.59 -18.18 16.65
N LYS A 163 -17.00 -17.86 15.49
CA LYS A 163 -15.71 -17.16 15.39
C LYS A 163 -15.91 -15.70 14.96
N PRO A 164 -15.14 -14.75 15.51
CA PRO A 164 -15.22 -13.34 15.11
C PRO A 164 -14.69 -13.16 13.70
N VAL A 165 -15.45 -12.46 12.86
CA VAL A 165 -15.11 -12.20 11.45
C VAL A 165 -15.58 -10.80 11.08
N ASN A 166 -14.71 -10.00 10.47
CA ASN A 166 -15.08 -8.75 9.82
C ASN A 166 -14.64 -8.70 8.35
N HIS A 167 -13.93 -9.72 7.87
CA HIS A 167 -13.41 -9.74 6.51
C HIS A 167 -13.18 -11.16 5.98
N VAL A 168 -13.04 -11.25 4.66
CA VAL A 168 -12.69 -12.47 3.94
C VAL A 168 -11.71 -12.14 2.83
N TRP A 169 -10.68 -12.94 2.69
CA TRP A 169 -9.61 -12.80 1.70
C TRP A 169 -9.18 -14.16 1.17
N ASN A 170 -8.21 -14.18 0.26
CA ASN A 170 -7.64 -15.40 -0.28
C ASN A 170 -6.22 -15.63 0.21
N ALA A 171 -5.78 -16.87 0.19
CA ALA A 171 -4.37 -17.21 0.22
C ALA A 171 -4.05 -18.10 -0.95
N VAL A 172 -2.93 -17.82 -1.60
CA VAL A 172 -2.44 -18.60 -2.74
C VAL A 172 -1.08 -19.17 -2.40
N LYS A 173 -0.83 -20.40 -2.82
CA LYS A 173 0.47 -21.04 -2.63
C LYS A 173 1.34 -20.75 -3.85
N VAL A 174 2.46 -20.09 -3.62
CA VAL A 174 3.45 -19.73 -4.63
C VAL A 174 4.81 -20.21 -4.12
N ASP A 175 5.55 -20.95 -4.93
CA ASP A 175 6.84 -21.55 -4.56
C ASP A 175 6.77 -22.37 -3.27
N GLY A 176 5.66 -23.09 -3.07
CA GLY A 176 5.42 -23.91 -1.88
C GLY A 176 5.01 -23.15 -0.61
N VAL A 177 4.96 -21.82 -0.66
CA VAL A 177 4.62 -20.96 0.50
C VAL A 177 3.25 -20.33 0.30
N TRP A 178 2.39 -20.41 1.33
CA TRP A 178 1.11 -19.70 1.34
C TRP A 178 1.33 -18.21 1.58
N LYS A 179 0.81 -17.38 0.67
CA LYS A 179 0.86 -15.92 0.75
C LYS A 179 -0.55 -15.34 0.72
N VAL A 180 -0.78 -14.26 1.45
CA VAL A 180 -2.08 -13.58 1.51
C VAL A 180 -2.32 -12.80 0.21
N VAL A 181 -3.53 -12.88 -0.33
CA VAL A 181 -4.02 -12.05 -1.44
C VAL A 181 -5.37 -11.48 -1.06
N ASP A 182 -5.45 -10.15 -0.95
CA ASP A 182 -6.71 -9.45 -0.67
C ASP A 182 -7.06 -8.47 -1.80
N SER A 183 -7.85 -8.96 -2.75
CA SER A 183 -8.35 -8.17 -3.87
C SER A 183 -9.34 -7.08 -3.46
N THR A 184 -9.94 -7.15 -2.28
CA THR A 184 -10.88 -6.12 -1.81
C THR A 184 -10.13 -4.86 -1.44
N TRP A 185 -9.11 -5.00 -0.56
CA TRP A 185 -8.25 -3.89 -0.13
C TRP A 185 -7.27 -3.46 -1.22
N GLY A 186 -6.94 -4.40 -2.12
CA GLY A 186 -6.19 -4.13 -3.33
C GLY A 186 -6.88 -3.24 -4.38
N ALA A 187 -8.21 -3.23 -4.40
CA ALA A 187 -8.98 -2.50 -5.42
C ALA A 187 -9.17 -1.01 -5.11
N GLY A 188 -9.08 -0.62 -3.84
CA GLY A 188 -9.29 0.75 -3.40
C GLY A 188 -9.93 0.84 -2.02
N PHE A 189 -10.59 1.96 -1.75
CA PHE A 189 -11.17 2.26 -0.44
C PHE A 189 -12.53 2.94 -0.54
N VAL A 190 -13.31 2.89 0.53
CA VAL A 190 -14.60 3.61 0.63
C VAL A 190 -14.37 4.93 1.34
N GLY A 191 -14.45 6.03 0.60
CA GLY A 191 -14.38 7.39 1.14
C GLY A 191 -15.77 7.98 1.38
N ARG A 192 -15.81 9.28 1.74
CA ARG A 192 -17.08 10.01 1.96
C ARG A 192 -17.98 10.05 0.72
N GLN A 193 -17.40 10.03 -0.47
CA GLN A 193 -18.11 10.06 -1.76
C GLN A 193 -18.42 8.66 -2.30
N GLY A 194 -18.21 7.60 -1.50
CA GLY A 194 -18.34 6.21 -1.93
C GLY A 194 -16.99 5.58 -2.29
N PHE A 195 -17.05 4.47 -3.01
CA PHE A 195 -15.87 3.70 -3.39
C PHE A 195 -15.00 4.47 -4.39
N GLN A 196 -13.70 4.52 -4.10
CA GLN A 196 -12.66 5.09 -4.96
C GLN A 196 -11.70 3.98 -5.36
N SER A 197 -11.65 3.69 -6.65
CA SER A 197 -10.68 2.75 -7.21
C SER A 197 -9.27 3.31 -7.06
N LEU A 198 -8.43 2.60 -6.31
CA LEU A 198 -7.01 2.91 -6.14
C LEU A 198 -6.28 1.59 -6.02
N HIS A 199 -5.82 1.06 -7.16
CA HIS A 199 -5.12 -0.21 -7.19
C HIS A 199 -3.85 -0.14 -6.35
N SER A 200 -3.64 -1.15 -5.51
CA SER A 200 -2.44 -1.30 -4.69
C SER A 200 -1.91 -2.72 -4.77
N ASP A 201 -0.62 -2.89 -5.01
CA ASP A 201 0.04 -4.20 -4.93
C ASP A 201 0.44 -4.56 -3.48
N LEU A 202 0.17 -3.69 -2.50
CA LEU A 202 0.45 -3.96 -1.08
C LEU A 202 -0.25 -5.23 -0.58
N PHE A 203 -1.44 -5.52 -1.10
CA PHE A 203 -2.28 -6.67 -0.71
C PHE A 203 -2.09 -7.88 -1.62
N PHE A 204 -1.14 -7.84 -2.54
CA PHE A 204 -0.76 -8.96 -3.39
C PHE A 204 0.43 -9.72 -2.81
N LEU A 205 0.28 -11.04 -2.63
CA LEU A 205 1.29 -11.92 -2.05
C LEU A 205 1.93 -11.35 -0.78
N LEU A 206 1.09 -10.78 0.08
CA LEU A 206 1.51 -10.08 1.28
C LEU A 206 2.31 -11.06 2.17
N PRO A 207 3.58 -10.75 2.49
CA PRO A 207 4.44 -11.69 3.18
C PRO A 207 4.02 -11.84 4.64
N PRO A 208 4.29 -13.00 5.28
CA PRO A 208 3.87 -13.33 6.65
C PRO A 208 4.12 -12.21 7.68
N GLU A 209 5.29 -11.58 7.65
CA GLU A 209 5.68 -10.52 8.59
C GLU A 209 4.85 -9.24 8.44
N LYS A 210 4.27 -9.00 7.26
CA LYS A 210 3.35 -7.88 7.05
C LYS A 210 1.89 -8.30 7.23
N ALA A 211 1.54 -9.53 6.85
CA ALA A 211 0.20 -10.08 7.02
C ALA A 211 -0.22 -10.08 8.50
N MET A 212 0.68 -10.43 9.43
CA MET A 212 0.38 -10.41 10.87
C MET A 212 -0.05 -9.03 11.42
N LEU A 213 0.29 -7.94 10.72
CA LEU A 213 -0.07 -6.59 11.13
C LEU A 213 -1.51 -6.21 10.77
N SER A 214 -2.10 -6.88 9.79
CA SER A 214 -3.38 -6.47 9.20
C SER A 214 -4.40 -7.58 9.06
N HIS A 215 -4.00 -8.84 8.95
CA HIS A 215 -4.88 -10.00 8.73
C HIS A 215 -4.68 -11.01 9.85
N TYR A 216 -5.79 -11.44 10.46
CA TYR A 216 -5.80 -12.42 11.55
C TYR A 216 -6.86 -13.47 11.29
N ASP A 217 -6.45 -14.72 11.19
CA ASP A 217 -7.36 -15.86 11.10
C ASP A 217 -7.22 -16.73 12.34
N GLY A 218 -8.35 -17.01 13.00
CA GLY A 218 -8.35 -17.74 14.27
C GLY A 218 -7.91 -19.21 14.15
N ALA A 219 -7.78 -19.74 12.94
CA ALA A 219 -7.28 -21.08 12.68
C ALA A 219 -5.78 -21.12 12.37
N ASP A 220 -5.13 -19.96 12.15
CA ASP A 220 -3.71 -19.85 11.78
C ASP A 220 -3.39 -20.75 10.57
N GLU A 221 -4.25 -20.75 9.55
CA GLU A 221 -4.18 -21.62 8.38
C GLU A 221 -2.88 -21.45 7.57
N LEU A 222 -2.24 -20.29 7.70
CA LEU A 222 -0.97 -19.97 7.05
C LEU A 222 0.22 -20.03 8.02
N GLY A 223 -0.01 -20.24 9.32
CA GLY A 223 1.04 -20.42 10.34
C GLY A 223 1.75 -19.14 10.80
N TYR A 224 1.47 -17.98 10.23
CA TYR A 224 2.22 -16.76 10.55
C TYR A 224 1.87 -16.20 11.93
N GLN A 225 0.62 -16.34 12.41
CA GLN A 225 0.25 -15.85 13.74
C GLN A 225 1.04 -16.58 14.83
N ARG A 226 1.22 -17.90 14.70
CA ARG A 226 2.07 -18.66 15.61
C ARG A 226 3.54 -18.32 15.44
N ALA A 227 4.03 -18.20 14.21
CA ALA A 227 5.44 -17.88 13.94
C ALA A 227 5.88 -16.56 14.59
N PHE A 228 4.99 -15.57 14.67
CA PHE A 228 5.26 -14.27 15.30
C PHE A 228 4.67 -14.10 16.71
N ALA A 229 4.06 -15.16 17.26
CA ALA A 229 3.37 -15.14 18.55
C ALA A 229 2.34 -13.99 18.67
N VAL A 230 1.52 -13.83 17.63
CA VAL A 230 0.42 -12.87 17.55
C VAL A 230 -0.90 -13.61 17.81
N ASN A 231 -1.40 -13.54 19.04
CA ASN A 231 -2.75 -14.02 19.37
C ASN A 231 -3.79 -12.91 19.13
N GLN A 232 -5.07 -13.24 19.20
CA GLN A 232 -6.16 -12.29 18.96
C GLN A 232 -6.11 -11.05 19.86
N SER A 233 -5.69 -11.20 21.13
CA SER A 233 -5.59 -10.06 22.07
C SER A 233 -4.49 -9.09 21.67
N LEU A 234 -3.32 -9.61 21.27
CA LEU A 234 -2.23 -8.79 20.75
C LEU A 234 -2.61 -8.17 19.40
N PHE A 235 -3.24 -8.94 18.51
CA PHE A 235 -3.76 -8.41 17.26
C PHE A 235 -4.73 -7.26 17.51
N ALA A 236 -5.67 -7.38 18.45
CA ALA A 236 -6.60 -6.31 18.79
C ALA A 236 -5.89 -5.00 19.23
N LYS A 237 -4.71 -5.09 19.88
CA LYS A 237 -3.90 -3.92 20.28
C LYS A 237 -3.11 -3.28 19.14
N LEU A 238 -2.88 -3.98 18.03
CA LEU A 238 -2.13 -3.42 16.91
C LEU A 238 -2.87 -2.19 16.33
N PRO A 239 -2.15 -1.14 15.93
CA PRO A 239 -2.73 0.01 15.24
C PRO A 239 -3.38 -0.39 13.91
N ASP A 240 -4.43 0.33 13.49
CA ASP A 240 -5.10 0.04 12.22
C ASP A 240 -4.20 0.31 10.99
N ASP A 241 -3.24 1.22 11.14
CA ASP A 241 -2.30 1.67 10.13
C ASP A 241 -0.94 0.94 10.15
N ALA A 242 -0.79 -0.09 10.99
CA ALA A 242 0.47 -0.82 11.17
C ALA A 242 1.03 -1.38 9.85
N LEU A 243 0.18 -1.89 8.96
CA LEU A 243 0.61 -2.38 7.65
C LEU A 243 1.18 -1.27 6.76
N TYR A 244 0.56 -0.07 6.76
CA TYR A 244 1.02 1.06 5.96
C TYR A 244 2.34 1.61 6.50
N ALA A 245 2.51 1.63 7.82
CA ALA A 245 3.79 1.91 8.45
C ALA A 245 4.89 0.92 8.02
N ALA A 246 4.57 -0.38 7.97
CA ALA A 246 5.48 -1.37 7.44
C ALA A 246 5.74 -1.24 5.93
N ALA A 247 4.77 -0.73 5.17
CA ALA A 247 4.93 -0.49 3.74
C ALA A 247 5.95 0.62 3.45
N VAL A 248 6.05 1.65 4.31
CA VAL A 248 7.09 2.68 4.23
C VAL A 248 8.44 2.24 4.83
N GLY A 249 8.55 1.01 5.32
CA GLY A 249 9.82 0.39 5.76
C GLY A 249 10.00 0.24 7.28
N LEU A 250 9.02 0.63 8.11
CA LEU A 250 9.10 0.35 9.55
C LEU A 250 9.07 -1.15 9.80
N ASP A 251 9.94 -1.63 10.71
CA ASP A 251 10.10 -3.06 10.96
C ASP A 251 8.83 -3.65 11.60
N PRO A 252 8.14 -4.61 10.94
CA PRO A 252 6.95 -5.24 11.49
C PRO A 252 7.15 -5.89 12.86
N LYS A 253 8.33 -6.48 13.12
CA LYS A 253 8.64 -7.12 14.39
C LYS A 253 8.72 -6.10 15.51
N LEU A 254 9.35 -4.95 15.26
CA LEU A 254 9.43 -3.86 16.23
C LEU A 254 8.04 -3.30 16.55
N ILE A 255 7.14 -3.21 15.57
CA ILE A 255 5.75 -2.80 15.78
C ILE A 255 5.03 -3.79 16.72
N VAL A 256 5.14 -5.10 16.45
CA VAL A 256 4.53 -6.14 17.29
C VAL A 256 5.11 -6.15 18.71
N ASP A 257 6.43 -6.02 18.83
CA ASP A 257 7.11 -5.99 20.14
C ASP A 257 6.74 -4.75 20.95
N ALA A 258 6.53 -3.61 20.30
CA ALA A 258 6.03 -2.41 20.96
C ALA A 258 4.59 -2.59 21.44
N ALA A 259 3.69 -3.12 20.59
CA ALA A 259 2.30 -3.43 20.95
C ALA A 259 2.19 -4.47 22.08
N ARG A 260 3.16 -5.38 22.19
CA ARG A 260 3.24 -6.37 23.26
C ARG A 260 3.63 -5.76 24.60
N ARG A 261 4.61 -4.85 24.60
CA ARG A 261 5.16 -4.23 25.82
C ARG A 261 4.30 -3.09 26.35
N GLU A 262 3.74 -2.29 25.45
CA GLU A 262 3.04 -1.05 25.81
C GLU A 262 1.53 -1.30 25.95
N PRO A 263 0.92 -1.05 27.13
CA PRO A 263 -0.52 -1.18 27.31
C PRO A 263 -1.34 -0.27 26.38
N ARG A 264 -0.76 0.88 26.00
CA ARG A 264 -1.31 1.86 25.07
C ARG A 264 -0.25 2.26 24.06
N PHE A 265 0.05 1.33 23.16
CA PHE A 265 0.97 1.57 22.05
C PHE A 265 0.39 2.62 21.10
N ASN A 266 1.20 3.62 20.77
CA ASN A 266 0.89 4.62 19.75
C ASN A 266 1.94 4.52 18.65
N LEU A 267 1.53 4.24 17.43
CA LEU A 267 2.43 4.14 16.29
C LEU A 267 2.94 5.52 15.90
N VAL A 268 4.15 5.57 15.35
CA VAL A 268 4.63 6.74 14.63
C VAL A 268 3.65 7.10 13.52
N SER A 269 3.30 8.38 13.42
CA SER A 269 2.46 8.85 12.33
C SER A 269 3.23 8.79 11.01
N THR A 270 2.67 8.14 10.01
CA THR A 270 3.17 8.13 8.63
C THR A 270 2.25 8.96 7.76
N PHE A 271 2.81 9.62 6.74
CA PHE A 271 2.05 10.48 5.83
C PHE A 271 2.01 9.86 4.43
N ASP A 272 0.98 10.21 3.66
CA ASP A 272 0.77 9.69 2.31
C ASP A 272 1.92 10.12 1.39
N LEU A 273 2.57 9.13 0.79
CA LEU A 273 3.68 9.33 -0.12
C LEU A 273 3.47 8.48 -1.37
N PRO A 274 3.98 8.91 -2.53
CA PRO A 274 4.06 8.04 -3.70
C PRO A 274 4.82 6.75 -3.35
N PRO A 275 4.47 5.60 -3.97
CA PRO A 275 5.26 4.37 -3.83
C PRO A 275 6.75 4.65 -4.08
N ASP A 276 7.61 4.00 -3.29
CA ASP A 276 9.07 4.09 -3.36
C ASP A 276 9.67 5.49 -3.11
N ALA A 277 8.87 6.48 -2.71
CA ALA A 277 9.36 7.82 -2.41
C ALA A 277 10.29 7.85 -1.18
N LEU A 278 9.99 7.00 -0.20
CA LEU A 278 10.69 6.92 1.07
C LEU A 278 10.74 5.47 1.54
N ARG A 279 11.90 5.05 2.03
CA ARG A 279 12.06 3.83 2.77
C ARG A 279 12.73 4.12 4.12
N VAL A 280 12.00 3.90 5.20
CA VAL A 280 12.55 3.93 6.54
C VAL A 280 13.43 2.68 6.71
N MET A 281 14.73 2.88 6.94
CA MET A 281 15.66 1.78 7.22
C MET A 281 15.79 1.54 8.72
N SER A 282 15.71 2.62 9.51
CA SER A 282 15.74 2.58 10.98
C SER A 282 15.12 3.86 11.52
N ALA A 283 14.01 3.74 12.24
CA ALA A 283 13.43 4.81 13.04
C ALA A 283 12.61 4.20 14.19
N PRO A 284 12.34 4.94 15.28
CA PRO A 284 11.46 4.46 16.32
C PRO A 284 10.05 4.16 15.77
N VAL A 285 9.47 3.03 16.17
CA VAL A 285 8.08 2.69 15.78
C VAL A 285 7.05 3.32 16.71
N SER A 286 7.43 3.67 17.95
CA SER A 286 6.55 4.37 18.86
C SER A 286 6.47 5.85 18.48
N GLY A 287 5.26 6.36 18.33
CA GLY A 287 4.97 7.77 18.11
C GLY A 287 5.25 8.63 19.34
N VAL A 288 5.61 8.02 20.48
CA VAL A 288 6.02 8.73 21.69
C VAL A 288 7.50 8.48 21.96
N LEU A 289 8.31 9.54 21.91
CA LEU A 289 9.75 9.48 22.15
C LEU A 289 10.10 9.97 23.55
N GLU A 290 11.05 9.29 24.19
CA GLU A 290 11.72 9.79 25.39
C GLU A 290 12.82 10.79 25.01
N ARG A 291 13.20 11.68 25.92
CA ARG A 291 14.36 12.59 25.76
C ARG A 291 15.70 11.86 25.95
N ARG A 292 15.93 10.88 25.10
CA ARG A 292 17.18 10.13 24.97
C ARG A 292 17.61 10.10 23.51
N GLU A 293 18.75 9.47 23.24
CA GLU A 293 19.23 9.33 21.88
C GLU A 293 18.28 8.47 21.03
N HIS A 294 17.94 8.96 19.84
CA HIS A 294 17.18 8.25 18.81
C HIS A 294 17.89 8.36 17.47
N ARG A 295 17.79 7.28 16.70
CA ARG A 295 18.41 7.15 15.38
C ARG A 295 17.36 7.15 14.28
N PHE A 296 17.61 7.95 13.26
CA PHE A 296 16.81 8.04 12.05
C PHE A 296 17.71 7.72 10.85
N VAL A 297 17.33 6.73 10.06
CA VAL A 297 17.97 6.35 8.81
C VAL A 297 16.87 6.11 7.79
N LEU A 298 16.85 6.96 6.77
CA LEU A 298 15.85 6.93 5.71
C LEU A 298 16.57 6.91 4.36
N GLU A 299 16.10 6.08 3.45
CA GLU A 299 16.49 6.09 2.06
C GLU A 299 15.41 6.81 1.25
N SER A 300 15.82 7.72 0.36
CA SER A 300 14.89 8.35 -0.58
C SER A 300 15.53 8.53 -1.95
N ALA A 301 14.78 8.20 -2.99
CA ALA A 301 15.14 8.52 -4.36
C ALA A 301 14.61 9.89 -4.82
N ILE A 302 13.71 10.51 -4.05
CA ILE A 302 12.95 11.69 -4.47
C ILE A 302 13.25 12.93 -3.63
N PHE A 303 13.49 12.78 -2.33
CA PHE A 303 13.80 13.92 -1.47
C PHE A 303 15.30 14.24 -1.51
N GLU A 304 15.63 15.49 -1.82
CA GLU A 304 17.02 15.97 -1.86
C GLU A 304 17.54 16.28 -0.46
N GLU A 305 16.66 16.83 0.38
CA GLU A 305 16.91 17.23 1.76
C GLU A 305 15.88 16.58 2.66
N LEU A 306 16.38 15.97 3.75
CA LEU A 306 15.56 15.51 4.86
C LEU A 306 15.96 16.26 6.13
N MET A 307 14.97 16.67 6.89
CA MET A 307 15.14 17.49 8.10
C MET A 307 14.35 16.88 9.26
N ILE A 308 14.89 17.00 10.46
CA ILE A 308 14.12 16.88 11.70
C ILE A 308 13.73 18.27 12.18
N VAL A 309 12.43 18.49 12.30
CA VAL A 309 11.82 19.77 12.63
C VAL A 309 11.15 19.69 13.99
N GLN A 310 11.50 20.62 14.87
CA GLN A 310 10.96 20.72 16.22
C GLN A 310 10.91 22.19 16.67
N GLY A 311 9.70 22.75 16.73
CA GLY A 311 9.50 24.18 16.97
C GLY A 311 10.22 25.03 15.91
N LYS A 312 11.17 25.85 16.35
CA LYS A 312 12.01 26.67 15.45
C LYS A 312 13.30 25.96 14.99
N SER A 313 13.59 24.76 15.50
CA SER A 313 14.80 24.02 15.18
C SER A 313 14.60 23.14 13.95
N TRP A 314 15.47 23.32 12.95
CA TRP A 314 15.54 22.53 11.74
C TRP A 314 16.92 21.88 11.64
N ARG A 315 16.97 20.55 11.73
CA ARG A 315 18.23 19.79 11.76
C ARG A 315 18.33 18.88 10.53
N PRO A 316 19.29 19.09 9.63
CA PRO A 316 19.44 18.25 8.44
C PRO A 316 19.93 16.86 8.81
N LEU A 317 19.39 15.84 8.12
CA LEU A 317 19.97 14.50 8.10
C LEU A 317 21.19 14.50 7.18
N LYS A 318 22.29 13.92 7.65
CA LYS A 318 23.51 13.73 6.86
C LYS A 318 23.22 12.79 5.69
N LYS A 319 23.45 13.27 4.47
CA LYS A 319 23.25 12.53 3.22
C LYS A 319 24.51 11.76 2.81
N SER A 320 24.35 10.49 2.44
CA SER A 320 25.35 9.63 1.81
C SER A 320 24.68 8.83 0.70
N GLY A 321 24.89 9.23 -0.55
CA GLY A 321 24.12 8.70 -1.68
C GLY A 321 22.63 9.01 -1.54
N LYS A 322 21.79 7.97 -1.50
CA LYS A 322 20.34 8.05 -1.27
C LYS A 322 19.94 7.94 0.20
N VAL A 323 20.89 7.63 1.08
CA VAL A 323 20.64 7.41 2.50
C VAL A 323 20.87 8.70 3.27
N HIS A 324 19.92 9.03 4.14
CA HIS A 324 19.91 10.18 5.02
C HIS A 324 19.87 9.68 6.46
N SER A 325 20.75 10.18 7.31
CA SER A 325 20.82 9.75 8.70
C SER A 325 21.05 10.88 9.70
N LEU A 326 20.46 10.73 10.89
CA LEU A 326 20.70 11.61 12.03
C LEU A 326 20.50 10.82 13.32
N ILE A 327 21.36 11.11 14.29
CA ILE A 327 21.20 10.69 15.68
C ILE A 327 21.02 11.97 16.49
N LEU A 328 20.00 12.02 17.35
CA LEU A 328 19.76 13.17 18.21
C LEU A 328 19.10 12.78 19.52
N VAL A 329 19.23 13.67 20.51
CA VAL A 329 18.32 13.75 21.65
C VAL A 329 17.26 14.81 21.32
N PRO A 330 15.96 14.45 21.23
CA PRO A 330 14.91 15.41 20.94
C PRO A 330 14.52 16.21 22.19
N SER A 331 14.07 17.43 21.99
CA SER A 331 13.45 18.26 23.04
C SER A 331 11.98 17.89 23.19
N GLN A 332 11.37 18.27 24.31
CA GLN A 332 9.94 18.08 24.54
C GLN A 332 9.10 18.78 23.47
N GLY A 333 7.99 18.16 23.05
CA GLY A 333 7.07 18.70 22.05
C GLY A 333 6.95 17.83 20.80
N GLU A 334 6.44 18.40 19.72
CA GLU A 334 6.29 17.69 18.45
C GLU A 334 7.63 17.57 17.72
N LEU A 335 7.83 16.45 17.05
CA LEU A 335 8.97 16.20 16.18
C LEU A 335 8.48 15.64 14.85
N LEU A 336 8.82 16.33 13.77
CA LEU A 336 8.51 15.89 12.41
C LEU A 336 9.80 15.54 11.67
N VAL A 337 9.78 14.42 10.95
CA VAL A 337 10.74 14.17 9.87
C VAL A 337 10.09 14.71 8.60
N MET A 338 10.75 15.66 7.95
CA MET A 338 10.24 16.32 6.76
C MET A 338 11.20 16.16 5.59
N GLY A 339 10.67 16.12 4.36
CA GLY A 339 11.47 16.01 3.14
C GLY A 339 11.11 17.08 2.11
N ARG A 340 12.11 17.53 1.35
CA ARG A 340 11.95 18.50 0.26
C ARG A 340 12.41 17.90 -1.06
N ARG A 341 11.57 18.02 -2.09
CA ARG A 341 11.89 17.54 -3.45
C ARG A 341 12.77 18.54 -4.20
N PRO A 342 13.50 18.09 -5.24
CA PRO A 342 14.21 18.95 -6.16
C PRO A 342 13.32 20.09 -6.66
N LYS A 343 13.86 21.32 -6.64
CA LYS A 343 13.21 22.53 -7.18
C LYS A 343 11.89 22.93 -6.50
N GLN A 344 11.48 22.24 -5.43
CA GLN A 344 10.35 22.64 -4.60
C GLN A 344 10.82 23.43 -3.38
N HIS A 345 10.00 24.39 -2.95
CA HIS A 345 10.28 25.24 -1.79
C HIS A 345 9.65 24.69 -0.50
N GLU A 346 8.62 23.85 -0.64
CA GLU A 346 7.86 23.32 0.49
C GLU A 346 8.42 21.97 0.96
N PHE A 347 8.38 21.77 2.28
CA PHE A 347 8.69 20.50 2.90
C PHE A 347 7.41 19.71 3.16
N GLU A 348 7.43 18.42 2.83
CA GLU A 348 6.38 17.45 3.11
C GLU A 348 6.69 16.73 4.42
N ALA A 349 5.69 16.51 5.28
CA ALA A 349 5.86 15.67 6.46
C ALA A 349 5.95 14.19 6.04
N LEU A 350 6.87 13.45 6.67
CA LEU A 350 7.14 12.04 6.34
C LEU A 350 6.86 11.12 7.53
N LEU A 351 7.34 11.52 8.71
CA LEU A 351 7.09 10.84 9.99
C LEU A 351 6.78 11.85 11.08
N GLY A 352 5.90 11.50 12.02
CA GLY A 352 5.49 12.38 13.12
C GLY A 352 5.57 11.69 14.49
N TYR A 353 6.13 12.41 15.46
CA TYR A 353 6.33 11.96 16.83
C TYR A 353 5.96 13.03 17.84
N ARG A 354 5.66 12.60 19.07
CA ARG A 354 5.54 13.45 20.26
C ARG A 354 6.60 13.05 21.28
N VAL A 355 7.34 14.02 21.78
CA VAL A 355 8.44 13.80 22.73
C VAL A 355 7.98 14.18 24.14
N LYS A 356 8.21 13.29 25.11
CA LYS A 356 7.84 13.47 26.54
C LYS A 356 8.98 13.95 27.42
#